data_AF-A0A970EVY2-F1
#
_entry.id   AF-A0A970EVY2-F1
#
_cell.length_a   1.000
_cell.length_b   1.000
_cell.length_c   1.000
_cell.angle_alpha   90.00
_cell.angle_beta   90.00
_cell.angle_gamma   90.00
#
_symmetry.space_group_name_H-M   'P 1'
#
loop_
_entity.id
_entity.type
_entity.pdbx_description
1 polymer ?
#
loop_
_entity_poly.entity_id
_entity_poly.type
_entity_poly.pdbx_seq_one_letter_code
_entity_poly.pdbx_strand_id
1 'polypeptide(L)'
;MTKLTNGKASITWNAETKTATVKTNDLTLTVTDGQPYIVANGRYIWCYTKNYIKDGTMMTAVRPLAKSLGASVTWNGSTKSVTVGSATRAIENGSTYYNSDDLYWLSRIISAESKGESLTGKLAVGAVIYNRVKSPDYPNTIYGVIFDRKNGVQFTPVSNGTIYDTPTNESIIAAKICMEGYIMNKDILYFSTVEIMNTCWAGRNRKCVMTIGNHAFFA
;
A
#
# COMPACT_ATOMS: atom_id res chain seq x y z
N MET A 1 -7.73 -9.51 -23.80
CA MET A 1 -8.45 -9.64 -22.52
C MET A 1 -9.73 -10.47 -22.60
N THR A 2 -10.42 -10.55 -23.75
CA THR A 2 -11.67 -11.32 -23.94
C THR A 2 -11.53 -12.82 -23.66
N LYS A 3 -10.33 -13.40 -23.83
CA LYS A 3 -10.01 -14.78 -23.42
C LYS A 3 -9.82 -14.97 -21.91
N LEU A 4 -9.49 -13.92 -21.15
CA LEU A 4 -9.31 -14.01 -19.70
C LEU A 4 -10.64 -13.93 -18.94
N THR A 5 -11.69 -13.40 -19.56
CA THR A 5 -13.01 -13.19 -18.95
C THR A 5 -14.12 -14.04 -19.60
N ASN A 6 -13.74 -14.99 -20.47
CA ASN A 6 -14.68 -15.85 -21.24
C ASN A 6 -15.82 -15.06 -21.91
N GLY A 7 -15.55 -13.84 -22.40
CA GLY A 7 -16.55 -13.02 -23.09
C GLY A 7 -17.66 -12.43 -22.22
N LYS A 8 -17.58 -12.53 -20.89
CA LYS A 8 -18.62 -12.03 -19.95
C LYS A 8 -18.25 -10.73 -19.23
N ALA A 9 -17.24 -10.02 -19.70
CA ALA A 9 -16.83 -8.75 -19.10
C ALA A 9 -17.44 -7.55 -19.82
N SER A 10 -17.98 -6.61 -19.07
CA SER A 10 -18.23 -5.26 -19.56
C SER A 10 -17.02 -4.39 -19.27
N ILE A 11 -16.71 -3.49 -20.21
CA ILE A 11 -15.60 -2.55 -20.09
C ILE A 11 -16.18 -1.15 -20.27
N THR A 12 -15.87 -0.24 -19.35
CA THR A 12 -16.27 1.17 -19.43
C THR A 12 -15.07 2.08 -19.25
N TRP A 13 -15.17 3.28 -19.82
CA TRP A 13 -14.16 4.33 -19.75
C TRP A 13 -14.80 5.59 -19.15
N ASN A 14 -14.15 6.17 -18.14
CA ASN A 14 -14.49 7.49 -17.62
C ASN A 14 -13.40 8.48 -18.06
N ALA A 15 -13.75 9.44 -18.91
CA ALA A 15 -12.81 10.39 -19.51
C ALA A 15 -12.30 11.45 -18.52
N GLU A 16 -13.14 11.91 -17.59
CA GLU A 16 -12.79 12.95 -16.61
C GLU A 16 -11.70 12.47 -15.64
N THR A 17 -11.87 11.25 -15.13
CA THR A 17 -10.94 10.63 -14.19
C THR A 17 -9.88 9.78 -14.87
N LYS A 18 -9.96 9.61 -16.20
CA LYS A 18 -9.11 8.72 -17.00
C LYS A 18 -9.03 7.30 -16.42
N THR A 19 -10.20 6.74 -16.12
CA THR A 19 -10.33 5.43 -15.46
C THR A 19 -10.97 4.40 -16.39
N ALA A 20 -10.27 3.29 -16.61
CA ALA A 20 -10.82 2.10 -17.23
C ALA A 20 -11.42 1.19 -16.15
N THR A 21 -12.63 0.70 -16.37
CA THR A 21 -13.30 -0.26 -15.48
C THR A 21 -13.62 -1.54 -16.24
N VAL A 22 -13.25 -2.67 -15.68
CA VAL A 22 -13.63 -4.00 -16.16
C VAL A 22 -14.53 -4.64 -15.11
N LYS A 23 -15.74 -5.04 -15.51
CA LYS A 23 -16.69 -5.73 -14.63
C LYS A 23 -17.07 -7.10 -15.17
N THR A 24 -17.15 -8.07 -14.28
CA THR A 24 -17.72 -9.40 -14.48
C THR A 24 -18.66 -9.69 -13.30
N ASN A 25 -19.19 -10.91 -13.18
CA ASN A 25 -20.05 -11.28 -12.06
C ASN A 25 -19.33 -11.25 -10.71
N ASP A 26 -18.02 -11.53 -10.69
CA ASP A 26 -17.21 -11.71 -9.48
C ASP A 26 -16.05 -10.71 -9.37
N LEU A 27 -15.80 -9.88 -10.38
CA LEU A 27 -14.75 -8.87 -10.39
C LEU A 27 -15.26 -7.51 -10.84
N THR A 28 -14.96 -6.47 -10.04
CA THR A 28 -14.88 -5.08 -10.47
C THR A 28 -13.43 -4.61 -10.34
N LEU A 29 -12.79 -4.37 -11.48
CA LEU A 29 -11.42 -3.90 -11.59
C LEU A 29 -11.41 -2.48 -12.15
N THR A 30 -10.73 -1.55 -11.49
CA THR A 30 -10.47 -0.20 -12.00
C THR A 30 -8.97 0.05 -12.14
N VAL A 31 -8.61 0.74 -13.22
CA VAL A 31 -7.25 1.17 -13.53
C VAL A 31 -7.31 2.65 -13.93
N THR A 32 -6.65 3.50 -13.16
CA THR A 32 -6.68 4.95 -13.33
C THR A 32 -5.32 5.45 -13.77
N ASP A 33 -5.28 6.32 -14.79
CA ASP A 33 -4.07 6.98 -15.29
C ASP A 33 -3.31 7.69 -14.16
N GLY A 34 -1.99 7.57 -14.15
CA GLY A 34 -1.12 8.19 -13.15
C GLY A 34 -1.12 7.53 -11.76
N GLN A 35 -2.06 6.62 -11.46
CA GLN A 35 -2.08 5.92 -10.17
C GLN A 35 -1.08 4.76 -10.14
N PRO A 36 -0.28 4.59 -9.06
CA PRO A 36 0.67 3.49 -8.92
C PRO A 36 0.04 2.20 -8.34
N TYR A 37 -1.26 1.99 -8.53
CA TYR A 37 -2.00 0.80 -8.08
C TYR A 37 -3.22 0.56 -8.97
N ILE A 38 -3.79 -0.63 -8.89
CA ILE A 38 -5.14 -0.96 -9.40
C ILE A 38 -6.09 -1.19 -8.23
N VAL A 39 -7.40 -1.08 -8.46
CA VAL A 39 -8.41 -1.46 -7.47
C VAL A 39 -9.22 -2.64 -7.99
N ALA A 40 -9.20 -3.76 -7.27
CA ALA A 40 -9.96 -4.96 -7.61
C ALA A 40 -10.86 -5.34 -6.43
N ASN A 41 -12.18 -5.32 -6.62
CA ASN A 41 -13.16 -5.60 -5.57
C ASN A 41 -12.92 -4.80 -4.27
N GLY A 42 -12.49 -3.55 -4.39
CA GLY A 42 -12.17 -2.67 -3.25
C GLY A 42 -10.78 -2.89 -2.61
N ARG A 43 -9.97 -3.81 -3.15
CA ARG A 43 -8.59 -4.07 -2.75
C ARG A 43 -7.60 -3.24 -3.59
N TYR A 44 -6.61 -2.64 -2.94
CA TYR A 44 -5.67 -1.69 -3.56
C TYR A 44 -4.31 -2.34 -3.81
N ILE A 45 -4.06 -2.79 -5.04
CA ILE A 45 -2.89 -3.62 -5.38
C ILE A 45 -1.82 -2.76 -6.04
N TRP A 46 -0.66 -2.63 -5.39
CA TRP A 46 0.45 -1.79 -5.84
C TRP A 46 1.09 -2.25 -7.17
N CYS A 47 1.33 -1.32 -8.08
CA CYS A 47 1.87 -1.56 -9.41
C CYS A 47 3.38 -1.31 -9.56
N TYR A 48 4.04 -0.74 -8.54
CA TYR A 48 5.45 -0.27 -8.57
C TYR A 48 5.74 0.86 -9.56
N THR A 49 5.02 0.91 -10.67
CA THR A 49 4.99 1.99 -11.64
C THR A 49 3.59 2.57 -11.74
N LYS A 50 3.49 3.85 -12.11
CA LYS A 50 2.20 4.46 -12.42
C LYS A 50 1.56 3.75 -13.62
N ASN A 51 0.25 3.55 -13.57
CA ASN A 51 -0.51 3.21 -14.76
C ASN A 51 -0.46 4.40 -15.73
N TYR A 52 -0.54 4.14 -17.02
CA TYR A 52 -0.46 5.20 -18.03
C TYR A 52 -1.22 4.80 -19.29
N ILE A 53 -1.62 5.79 -20.07
CA ILE A 53 -2.24 5.56 -21.39
C ILE A 53 -1.16 5.62 -22.46
N LYS A 54 -1.10 4.61 -23.33
CA LYS A 54 -0.24 4.57 -24.51
C LYS A 54 -1.07 4.20 -25.73
N ASP A 55 -1.05 5.07 -26.75
CA ASP A 55 -1.75 4.86 -28.02
C ASP A 55 -3.24 4.49 -27.82
N GLY A 56 -3.92 5.22 -26.92
CA GLY A 56 -5.32 5.00 -26.56
C GLY A 56 -5.58 3.77 -25.67
N THR A 57 -4.54 3.03 -25.27
CA THR A 57 -4.65 1.82 -24.43
C THR A 57 -4.20 2.11 -23.00
N MET A 58 -5.02 1.72 -22.02
CA MET A 58 -4.64 1.75 -20.61
C MET A 58 -3.61 0.65 -20.29
N MET A 59 -2.43 1.06 -19.82
CA MET A 59 -1.32 0.19 -19.45
C MET A 59 -1.23 0.06 -17.92
N THR A 60 -1.11 -1.17 -17.43
CA THR A 60 -0.93 -1.48 -16.01
C THR A 60 0.01 -2.66 -15.82
N ALA A 61 0.45 -2.87 -14.57
CA ALA A 61 1.38 -3.94 -14.24
C ALA A 61 0.71 -5.32 -14.30
N VAL A 62 1.40 -6.27 -14.96
CA VAL A 62 0.90 -7.63 -15.19
C VAL A 62 0.66 -8.41 -13.88
N ARG A 63 1.50 -8.22 -12.86
CA ARG A 63 1.40 -8.96 -11.59
C ARG A 63 0.15 -8.57 -10.78
N PRO A 64 -0.14 -7.28 -10.54
CA PRO A 64 -1.41 -6.87 -9.93
C PRO A 64 -2.63 -7.35 -10.71
N LEU A 65 -2.61 -7.22 -12.04
CA LEU A 65 -3.71 -7.67 -12.90
C LEU A 65 -3.92 -9.18 -12.82
N ALA A 66 -2.84 -9.98 -12.81
CA ALA A 66 -2.96 -11.42 -12.63
C ALA A 66 -3.46 -11.78 -11.22
N LYS A 67 -2.99 -11.08 -10.18
CA LYS A 67 -3.45 -11.26 -8.80
C LYS A 67 -4.95 -11.00 -8.67
N SER A 68 -5.50 -9.97 -9.33
CA SER A 68 -6.95 -9.69 -9.27
C SER A 68 -7.80 -10.79 -9.91
N LEU A 69 -7.22 -11.57 -10.83
CA LEU A 69 -7.84 -12.70 -11.52
C LEU A 69 -7.49 -14.06 -10.89
N GLY A 70 -6.73 -14.09 -9.79
CA GLY A 70 -6.25 -15.34 -9.17
C GLY A 70 -5.34 -16.16 -10.09
N ALA A 71 -4.60 -15.49 -10.98
CA ALA A 71 -3.64 -16.10 -11.90
C ALA A 71 -2.20 -15.98 -11.37
N SER A 72 -1.37 -16.96 -11.69
CA SER A 72 0.07 -16.94 -11.38
C SER A 72 0.87 -16.18 -12.42
N VAL A 73 2.01 -15.61 -12.02
CA VAL A 73 2.93 -14.91 -12.93
C VAL A 73 4.36 -15.37 -12.69
N THR A 74 4.95 -15.98 -13.72
CA THR A 74 6.34 -16.46 -13.70
C THR A 74 7.20 -15.61 -14.63
N TRP A 75 8.41 -15.28 -14.18
CA TRP A 75 9.41 -14.59 -14.99
C TRP A 75 10.49 -15.57 -15.43
N ASN A 76 10.78 -15.60 -16.72
CA ASN A 76 11.93 -16.29 -17.27
C ASN A 76 13.05 -15.28 -17.55
N GLY A 77 14.13 -15.35 -16.76
CA GLY A 77 15.25 -14.43 -16.83
C GLY A 77 16.16 -14.61 -18.05
N SER A 78 16.18 -15.79 -18.68
CA SER A 78 17.00 -16.05 -19.86
C SER A 78 16.33 -15.54 -21.13
N THR A 79 15.03 -15.81 -21.29
CA THR A 79 14.24 -15.37 -22.46
C THR A 79 13.62 -13.98 -22.30
N LYS A 80 13.78 -13.36 -21.12
CA LYS A 80 13.12 -12.09 -20.76
C LYS A 80 11.61 -12.11 -20.97
N SER A 81 10.97 -13.25 -20.73
CA SER A 81 9.54 -13.45 -20.97
C SER A 81 8.76 -13.63 -19.68
N VAL A 82 7.49 -13.21 -19.72
CA VAL A 82 6.52 -13.41 -18.63
C VAL A 82 5.52 -14.46 -19.08
N THR A 83 5.26 -15.44 -18.22
CA THR A 83 4.17 -16.40 -18.39
C THR A 83 3.09 -16.11 -17.36
N VAL A 84 1.85 -15.93 -17.83
CA VAL A 84 0.67 -15.78 -16.98
C VAL A 84 -0.10 -17.10 -17.02
N GLY A 85 -0.30 -17.71 -15.86
CA GLY A 85 -1.07 -18.95 -15.73
C GLY A 85 -2.57 -18.73 -15.90
N SER A 86 -3.33 -19.83 -15.85
CA SER A 86 -4.79 -19.76 -15.91
C SER A 86 -5.35 -19.02 -14.69
N ALA A 87 -6.34 -18.16 -14.94
CA ALA A 87 -7.14 -17.56 -13.89
C ALA A 87 -8.00 -18.64 -13.22
N THR A 88 -8.10 -18.60 -11.89
CA THR A 88 -8.86 -19.59 -11.11
C THR A 88 -10.15 -18.97 -10.57
N ARG A 89 -10.01 -17.90 -9.77
CA ARG A 89 -11.12 -17.10 -9.25
C ARG A 89 -10.70 -15.64 -9.10
N ALA A 90 -11.65 -14.72 -9.23
CA ALA A 90 -11.41 -13.32 -8.87
C ALA A 90 -11.03 -13.20 -7.38
N ILE A 91 -10.30 -12.13 -7.09
CA ILE A 91 -9.87 -11.82 -5.73
C ILE A 91 -11.06 -11.50 -4.80
N GLU A 92 -10.96 -11.86 -3.53
CA GLU A 92 -11.99 -11.58 -2.52
C GLU A 92 -12.29 -10.09 -2.37
N ASN A 93 -13.47 -9.76 -1.84
CA ASN A 93 -13.83 -8.37 -1.58
C ASN A 93 -12.96 -7.75 -0.48
N GLY A 94 -12.58 -6.48 -0.65
CA GLY A 94 -11.82 -5.74 0.35
C GLY A 94 -12.52 -5.65 1.71
N SER A 95 -13.86 -5.63 1.74
CA SER A 95 -14.61 -5.59 3.01
C SER A 95 -14.47 -6.86 3.86
N THR A 96 -14.19 -8.01 3.24
CA THR A 96 -13.95 -9.27 3.94
C THR A 96 -12.46 -9.55 4.11
N TYR A 97 -11.63 -9.07 3.18
CA TYR A 97 -10.20 -9.34 3.18
C TYR A 97 -9.42 -8.53 4.22
N TYR A 98 -9.75 -7.24 4.39
CA TYR A 98 -9.06 -6.40 5.37
C TYR A 98 -9.67 -6.58 6.76
N ASN A 99 -8.86 -6.99 7.74
CA ASN A 99 -9.27 -6.92 9.15
C ASN A 99 -9.64 -5.46 9.50
N SER A 100 -10.85 -5.27 10.03
CA SER A 100 -11.41 -3.94 10.27
C SER A 100 -10.63 -3.14 11.31
N ASP A 101 -10.16 -3.82 12.37
CA ASP A 101 -9.47 -3.17 13.48
C ASP A 101 -8.06 -2.76 13.07
N ASP A 102 -7.35 -3.65 12.36
CA ASP A 102 -6.05 -3.34 11.79
C ASP A 102 -6.14 -2.18 10.78
N LEU A 103 -7.13 -2.20 9.89
CA LEU A 103 -7.34 -1.10 8.94
C LEU A 103 -7.68 0.21 9.65
N TYR A 104 -8.50 0.15 10.72
CA TYR A 104 -8.87 1.31 11.53
C TYR A 104 -7.63 1.94 12.16
N TRP A 105 -6.82 1.17 12.88
CA TRP A 105 -5.65 1.69 13.58
C TRP A 105 -4.52 2.10 12.63
N LEU A 106 -4.25 1.28 11.60
CA LEU A 106 -3.18 1.55 10.66
C LEU A 106 -3.45 2.81 9.83
N SER A 107 -4.67 3.00 9.33
CA SER A 107 -5.01 4.20 8.54
C SER A 107 -4.92 5.48 9.36
N ARG A 108 -5.28 5.42 10.64
CA ARG A 108 -5.21 6.56 11.58
C ARG A 108 -3.80 6.93 11.95
N ILE A 109 -2.95 5.96 12.31
CA ILE A 109 -1.56 6.28 12.63
C ILE A 109 -0.82 6.81 11.40
N ILE A 110 -1.03 6.22 10.22
CA ILE A 110 -0.47 6.75 8.97
C ILE A 110 -0.93 8.19 8.75
N SER A 111 -2.23 8.45 8.92
CA SER A 111 -2.77 9.79 8.72
C SER A 111 -2.23 10.80 9.73
N ALA A 112 -2.08 10.43 11.00
CA ALA A 112 -1.62 11.34 12.04
C ALA A 112 -0.13 11.68 11.87
N GLU A 113 0.69 10.71 11.47
CA GLU A 113 2.14 10.87 11.32
C GLU A 113 2.54 11.47 9.96
N SER A 114 1.71 11.33 8.92
CA SER A 114 2.08 11.72 7.54
C SER A 114 0.99 12.49 6.80
N LYS A 115 0.19 13.26 7.55
CA LYS A 115 -0.78 14.20 6.97
C LYS A 115 -0.06 15.18 6.05
N GLY A 116 -0.53 15.30 4.81
CA GLY A 116 0.07 16.19 3.80
C GLY A 116 1.27 15.60 3.03
N GLU A 117 1.82 14.47 3.45
CA GLU A 117 2.90 13.79 2.71
C GLU A 117 2.40 13.15 1.42
N SER A 118 3.29 12.78 0.50
CA SER A 118 2.90 11.97 -0.67
C SER A 118 2.40 10.57 -0.26
N LEU A 119 1.66 9.87 -1.14
CA LEU A 119 1.30 8.46 -0.93
C LEU A 119 2.54 7.59 -0.61
N THR A 120 3.68 7.87 -1.23
CA THR A 120 4.97 7.21 -0.94
C THR A 120 5.39 7.44 0.52
N GLY A 121 5.30 8.66 1.04
CA GLY A 121 5.59 8.97 2.44
C GLY A 121 4.66 8.24 3.41
N LYS A 122 3.36 8.18 3.09
CA LYS A 122 2.36 7.43 3.86
C LYS A 122 2.66 5.92 3.90
N LEU A 123 3.07 5.35 2.77
CA LEU A 123 3.48 3.94 2.66
C LEU A 123 4.75 3.66 3.47
N ALA A 124 5.67 4.62 3.58
CA ALA A 124 6.88 4.47 4.38
C ALA A 124 6.59 4.45 5.89
N VAL A 125 5.65 5.28 6.38
CA VAL A 125 5.15 5.16 7.77
C VAL A 125 4.48 3.81 8.00
N GLY A 126 3.60 3.37 7.09
CA GLY A 126 2.98 2.05 7.16
C GLY A 126 4.00 0.90 7.18
N ALA A 127 5.09 1.01 6.43
CA ALA A 127 6.19 0.06 6.45
C ALA A 127 6.88 -0.01 7.81
N VAL A 128 7.14 1.13 8.48
CA VAL A 128 7.69 1.13 9.84
C VAL A 128 6.81 0.34 10.81
N ILE A 129 5.49 0.54 10.78
CA ILE A 129 4.55 -0.20 11.64
C ILE A 129 4.65 -1.70 11.38
N TYR A 130 4.58 -2.12 10.11
CA TYR A 130 4.68 -3.55 9.75
C TYR A 130 6.05 -4.17 10.06
N ASN A 131 7.14 -3.43 9.93
CA ASN A 131 8.47 -3.91 10.26
C ASN A 131 8.61 -4.10 11.78
N ARG A 132 8.04 -3.19 12.58
CA ARG A 132 7.95 -3.36 14.04
C ARG A 132 7.11 -4.58 14.41
N VAL A 133 5.94 -4.77 13.80
CA VAL A 133 5.11 -5.98 14.03
C VAL A 133 5.88 -7.29 13.77
N LYS A 134 6.81 -7.28 12.80
CA LYS A 134 7.64 -8.44 12.44
C LYS A 134 8.93 -8.56 13.26
N SER A 135 9.30 -7.53 14.02
CA SER A 135 10.53 -7.52 14.80
C SER A 135 10.29 -8.12 16.19
N PRO A 136 11.20 -8.96 16.71
CA PRO A 136 11.08 -9.51 18.06
C PRO A 136 11.19 -8.46 19.18
N ASP A 137 11.66 -7.25 18.85
CA ASP A 137 11.84 -6.17 19.83
C ASP A 137 10.53 -5.44 20.19
N TYR A 138 9.47 -5.65 19.41
CA TYR A 138 8.20 -4.95 19.49
C TYR A 138 7.02 -5.92 19.64
N PRO A 139 5.83 -5.43 20.05
CA PRO A 139 4.60 -6.21 19.98
C PRO A 139 4.29 -6.70 18.56
N ASN A 140 3.66 -7.87 18.46
CA ASN A 140 3.38 -8.56 17.19
C ASN A 140 1.99 -8.23 16.59
N THR A 141 1.37 -7.13 16.99
CA THR A 141 0.10 -6.65 16.43
C THR A 141 0.18 -5.16 16.10
N ILE A 142 -0.61 -4.70 15.12
CA ILE A 142 -0.63 -3.27 14.72
C ILE A 142 -1.01 -2.40 15.91
N TYR A 143 -2.07 -2.76 16.64
CA TYR A 143 -2.48 -2.08 17.86
C TYR A 143 -1.35 -2.07 18.90
N GLY A 144 -0.72 -3.22 19.14
CA GLY A 144 0.37 -3.35 20.10
C GLY A 144 1.54 -2.42 19.77
N VAL A 145 1.95 -2.33 18.51
CA VAL A 145 3.02 -1.42 18.08
C VAL A 145 2.66 0.05 18.27
N ILE A 146 1.42 0.44 17.92
CA ILE A 146 0.96 1.84 18.02
C ILE A 146 0.91 2.28 19.48
N PHE A 147 0.40 1.43 20.37
CA PHE A 147 0.17 1.76 21.77
C PHE A 147 1.27 1.25 22.72
N ASP A 148 2.39 0.77 22.19
CA ASP A 148 3.53 0.33 23.01
C ASP A 148 4.03 1.47 23.90
N ARG A 149 4.37 1.10 25.14
CA ARG A 149 4.89 2.00 26.18
C ARG A 149 6.18 1.49 26.82
N LYS A 150 6.72 0.36 26.37
CA LYS A 150 7.92 -0.29 26.94
C LYS A 150 9.08 0.69 27.10
N ASN A 151 9.29 1.55 26.10
CA ASN A 151 10.34 2.57 26.09
C ASN A 151 9.75 4.00 25.98
N GLY A 152 8.59 4.22 26.59
CA GLY A 152 7.82 5.47 26.43
C GLY A 152 6.85 5.43 25.25
N VAL A 153 6.16 6.54 25.03
CA VAL A 153 5.15 6.69 23.97
C VAL A 153 5.83 6.61 22.60
N GLN A 154 5.45 5.63 21.79
CA GLN A 154 6.03 5.44 20.46
C GLN A 154 5.62 6.50 19.44
N PHE A 155 4.40 7.02 19.58
CA PHE A 155 3.78 7.95 18.63
C PHE A 155 3.04 9.07 19.38
N THR A 156 3.43 10.32 19.14
CA THR A 156 2.82 11.51 19.76
C THR A 156 1.29 11.58 19.60
N PRO A 157 0.68 11.18 18.46
CA PRO A 157 -0.77 11.12 18.29
C PRO A 157 -1.52 10.29 19.34
N VAL A 158 -0.85 9.31 19.95
CA VAL A 158 -1.46 8.48 21.01
C VAL A 158 -1.59 9.26 22.32
N SER A 159 -0.63 10.11 22.66
CA SER A 159 -0.65 10.87 23.91
C SER A 159 -1.48 12.14 23.84
N ASN A 160 -1.52 12.80 22.68
CA ASN A 160 -2.30 14.03 22.49
C ASN A 160 -3.73 13.79 21.94
N GLY A 161 -4.09 12.53 21.65
CA GLY A 161 -5.43 12.13 21.23
C GLY A 161 -5.73 12.28 19.73
N THR A 162 -4.82 12.84 18.92
CA THR A 162 -5.08 13.01 17.47
C THR A 162 -5.11 11.68 16.70
N ILE A 163 -4.69 10.57 17.32
CA ILE A 163 -4.87 9.22 16.77
C ILE A 163 -6.35 8.90 16.48
N TYR A 164 -7.30 9.56 17.13
CA TYR A 164 -8.75 9.37 16.92
C TYR A 164 -9.34 10.28 15.83
N ASP A 165 -8.53 11.13 15.18
CA ASP A 165 -8.97 11.98 14.08
C ASP A 165 -9.25 11.17 12.82
N THR A 166 -10.32 11.53 12.09
CA THR A 166 -10.70 10.87 10.84
C THR A 166 -9.51 10.84 9.86
N PRO A 167 -9.08 9.65 9.41
CA PRO A 167 -7.91 9.54 8.53
C PRO A 167 -8.24 10.08 7.13
N THR A 168 -7.23 10.58 6.43
CA THR A 168 -7.40 10.97 5.02
C THR A 168 -7.62 9.75 4.13
N ASN A 169 -8.36 9.92 3.03
CA ASN A 169 -8.60 8.85 2.04
C ASN A 169 -7.29 8.22 1.56
N GLU A 170 -6.26 9.03 1.33
CA GLU A 170 -4.95 8.54 0.88
C GLU A 170 -4.23 7.70 1.95
N SER A 171 -4.47 7.96 3.24
CA SER A 171 -3.94 7.14 4.34
C SER A 171 -4.67 5.80 4.47
N ILE A 172 -5.98 5.77 4.21
CA ILE A 172 -6.74 4.51 4.09
C ILE A 172 -6.21 3.68 2.91
N ILE A 173 -5.93 4.31 1.78
CA ILE A 173 -5.33 3.66 0.60
C ILE A 173 -3.96 3.09 0.94
N ALA A 174 -3.09 3.89 1.58
CA ALA A 174 -1.76 3.44 2.02
C ALA A 174 -1.84 2.23 2.97
N ALA A 175 -2.74 2.28 3.97
CA ALA A 175 -2.96 1.17 4.90
C ALA A 175 -3.37 -0.12 4.16
N LYS A 176 -4.33 -0.03 3.24
CA LYS A 176 -4.78 -1.16 2.42
C LYS A 176 -3.65 -1.73 1.56
N ILE A 177 -2.82 -0.88 0.95
CA ILE A 177 -1.66 -1.31 0.16
C ILE A 177 -0.63 -2.04 1.04
N CYS A 178 -0.37 -1.57 2.27
CA CYS A 178 0.48 -2.29 3.22
C CYS A 178 -0.13 -3.65 3.62
N MET A 179 -1.44 -3.72 3.84
CA MET A 179 -2.18 -4.98 4.11
C MET A 179 -2.23 -5.93 2.90
N GLU A 180 -2.04 -5.43 1.67
CA GLU A 180 -1.80 -6.27 0.49
C GLU A 180 -0.39 -6.90 0.46
N GLY A 181 0.46 -6.54 1.42
CA GLY A 181 1.82 -7.04 1.59
C GLY A 181 2.90 -6.16 0.97
N TYR A 182 2.56 -4.99 0.42
CA TYR A 182 3.58 -4.06 -0.09
C TYR A 182 4.28 -3.35 1.08
N ILE A 183 5.57 -3.62 1.23
CA ILE A 183 6.46 -2.97 2.19
C ILE A 183 7.57 -2.29 1.41
N MET A 184 7.62 -0.96 1.48
CA MET A 184 8.55 -0.14 0.70
C MET A 184 10.02 -0.45 1.01
N ASN A 185 10.33 -0.59 2.29
CA ASN A 185 11.64 -0.95 2.78
C ASN A 185 11.44 -1.76 4.07
N LYS A 186 12.06 -2.93 4.16
CA LYS A 186 11.89 -3.88 5.28
C LYS A 186 12.82 -3.60 6.47
N ASP A 187 13.82 -2.75 6.28
CA ASP A 187 14.86 -2.49 7.27
C ASP A 187 14.50 -1.29 8.15
N ILE A 188 13.60 -0.41 7.70
CA ILE A 188 13.24 0.81 8.44
C ILE A 188 12.38 0.50 9.68
N LEU A 189 12.81 0.99 10.84
CA LEU A 189 12.11 0.82 12.13
C LEU A 189 11.81 2.16 12.81
N TYR A 190 12.36 3.26 12.31
CA TYR A 190 12.22 4.59 12.90
C TYR A 190 12.03 5.65 11.81
N PHE A 191 11.43 6.77 12.19
CA PHE A 191 11.41 7.97 11.38
C PHE A 191 11.42 9.22 12.27
N SER A 192 11.83 10.34 11.71
CA SER A 192 11.72 11.67 12.30
C SER A 192 11.44 12.69 11.20
N THR A 193 11.10 13.93 11.58
CA THR A 193 11.16 15.02 10.61
C THR A 193 12.60 15.23 10.14
N VAL A 194 12.77 15.73 8.92
CA VAL A 194 14.09 16.03 8.33
C VAL A 194 14.83 17.10 9.15
N GLU A 195 14.09 18.08 9.69
CA GLU A 195 14.64 19.18 10.50
C GLU A 195 15.46 18.67 11.69
N ILE A 196 14.98 17.64 12.39
CA ILE A 196 15.65 17.10 13.58
C ILE A 196 16.44 15.82 13.31
N MET A 197 16.61 15.43 12.04
CA MET A 197 17.13 14.10 11.69
C MET A 197 18.54 13.82 12.20
N ASN A 198 19.35 14.85 12.48
CA ASN A 198 20.71 14.71 13.00
C ASN A 198 20.79 14.85 14.53
N THR A 199 19.71 15.33 15.17
CA THR A 199 19.69 15.65 16.60
C THR A 199 18.81 14.70 17.40
N CYS A 200 17.84 14.03 16.77
CA CYS A 200 16.99 13.02 17.40
C CYS A 200 17.77 11.74 17.73
N TRP A 201 17.20 10.89 18.60
CA TRP A 201 17.84 9.64 18.99
C TRP A 201 18.13 8.72 17.79
N ALA A 202 17.18 8.59 16.86
CA ALA A 202 17.37 7.74 15.68
C ALA A 202 18.52 8.25 14.81
N GLY A 203 18.62 9.56 14.59
CA GLY A 203 19.72 10.19 13.87
C GLY A 203 21.10 9.95 14.44
N ARG A 204 21.21 9.90 15.76
CA ARG A 204 22.48 9.69 16.47
C ARG A 204 22.89 8.21 16.56
N ASN A 205 21.94 7.28 16.45
CA ASN A 205 22.16 5.87 16.81
C ASN A 205 21.82 4.86 15.71
N ARG A 206 21.12 5.28 14.65
CA ARG A 206 20.60 4.41 13.58
C ARG A 206 21.05 4.92 12.22
N LYS A 207 21.12 4.02 11.23
CA LYS A 207 21.52 4.38 9.87
C LYS A 207 20.34 5.03 9.15
N CYS A 208 20.50 6.26 8.67
CA CYS A 208 19.53 6.87 7.76
C CYS A 208 19.53 6.08 6.43
N VAL A 209 18.36 5.58 6.06
CA VAL A 209 18.15 4.74 4.87
C VAL A 209 17.67 5.57 3.69
N MET A 210 16.72 6.47 3.95
CA MET A 210 16.10 7.31 2.93
C MET A 210 15.37 8.50 3.55
N THR A 211 15.11 9.51 2.70
CA THR A 211 14.26 10.67 3.02
C THR A 211 13.12 10.74 2.02
N ILE A 212 11.88 10.90 2.49
CA ILE A 212 10.68 11.06 1.66
C ILE A 212 9.88 12.23 2.22
N GLY A 213 9.72 13.28 1.41
CA GLY A 213 9.08 14.52 1.85
C GLY A 213 9.74 15.07 3.10
N ASN A 214 8.96 15.33 4.16
CA ASN A 214 9.50 15.85 5.41
C ASN A 214 10.00 14.77 6.39
N HIS A 215 10.06 13.49 5.99
CA HIS A 215 10.52 12.40 6.86
C HIS A 215 11.87 11.82 6.45
N ALA A 216 12.76 11.65 7.44
CA ALA A 216 13.92 10.77 7.36
C ALA A 216 13.60 9.43 8.02
N PHE A 217 13.95 8.31 7.37
CA PHE A 217 13.68 6.94 7.82
C PHE A 217 14.99 6.21 8.13
N PHE A 218 15.01 5.46 9.23
CA PHE A 218 16.21 4.83 9.77
C PHE A 218 16.03 3.33 10.00
N ALA A 219 17.11 2.58 9.74
CA ALA A 219 17.20 1.14 10.02
C ALA A 219 17.59 0.91 11.48
#